data_AF-A0A3D1I9C3-F1
#
_entry.id   AF-A0A3D1I9C3-F1
#
_cell.length_a   1.000
_cell.length_b   1.000
_cell.length_c   1.000
_cell.angle_alpha   90.00
_cell.angle_beta   90.00
_cell.angle_gamma   90.00
#
_symmetry.space_group_name_H-M   'P 1'
#
loop_
_entity.id
_entity.type
_entity.pdbx_description
1 polymer ?
#
loop_
_entity_poly.entity_id
_entity_poly.type
_entity_poly.pdbx_seq_one_letter_code
_entity_poly.pdbx_strand_id
1 'polypeptide(L)'
;MAEPFVPYMRELATVVYVSPEGAGCFPTMETFQTQHVCDLVFPGRANAAPVALQAVRAVGGEGLFAVTLFENDGGELLVDKIVPRPHGSGLHTLDWGGVSQFEQLVRMAAGLTPALPDGLPVCTASLYRRDDPGDLRRALRAALHDPTVRVHWYGNDAPGGRVGHISTSGGPDLIDRAVSARERFNRGWSAG
;
A
#
# COMPACT_ATOMS: atom_id res chain seq x y z
N MET A 1 -11.19 7.41 24.60
CA MET A 1 -11.09 5.95 24.40
C MET A 1 -9.61 5.60 24.44
N ALA A 2 -9.23 4.54 25.14
CA ALA A 2 -7.85 4.07 25.26
C ALA A 2 -7.83 2.58 24.92
N GLU A 3 -6.87 2.16 24.11
CA GLU A 3 -6.69 0.78 23.68
C GLU A 3 -5.43 0.20 24.35
N PRO A 4 -5.43 -1.11 24.68
CA PRO A 4 -4.23 -1.75 25.19
C PRO A 4 -3.12 -1.75 24.15
N PHE A 5 -1.87 -1.64 24.61
CA PHE A 5 -0.73 -1.81 23.72
C PHE A 5 -0.66 -3.25 23.22
N VAL A 6 -0.57 -3.42 21.90
CA VAL A 6 -0.46 -4.73 21.25
C VAL A 6 1.01 -4.98 20.91
N PRO A 7 1.68 -5.98 21.51
CA PRO A 7 2.97 -6.44 21.03
C PRO A 7 2.79 -7.19 19.70
N TYR A 8 3.53 -6.80 18.66
CA TYR A 8 3.44 -7.38 17.32
C TYR A 8 4.81 -7.55 16.68
N MET A 9 4.91 -8.54 15.78
CA MET A 9 6.09 -8.82 14.95
C MET A 9 6.08 -8.05 13.65
N ARG A 10 4.89 -7.86 13.06
CA ARG A 10 4.71 -7.13 11.81
C ARG A 10 3.30 -6.57 11.68
N GLU A 11 3.19 -5.51 10.89
CA GLU A 11 1.92 -4.93 10.48
C GLU A 11 1.57 -5.44 9.09
N LEU A 12 0.33 -5.87 8.93
CA LEU A 12 -0.21 -6.41 7.69
C LEU A 12 -1.36 -5.54 7.21
N ALA A 13 -1.63 -5.57 5.92
CA ALA A 13 -2.84 -5.01 5.36
C ALA A 13 -3.34 -5.82 4.17
N THR A 14 -4.65 -5.89 4.01
CA THR A 14 -5.28 -6.40 2.78
C THR A 14 -6.44 -5.48 2.40
N VAL A 15 -6.69 -5.36 1.09
CA VAL A 15 -7.87 -4.68 0.57
C VAL A 15 -8.98 -5.71 0.44
N VAL A 16 -10.09 -5.48 1.12
CA VAL A 16 -11.31 -6.29 1.08
C VAL A 16 -12.31 -5.61 0.16
N TYR A 17 -13.04 -6.39 -0.63
CA TYR A 17 -14.19 -5.92 -1.38
C TYR A 17 -15.42 -6.78 -1.05
N VAL A 18 -16.56 -6.13 -0.88
CA VAL A 18 -17.84 -6.78 -0.59
C VAL A 18 -18.93 -6.08 -1.41
N SER A 19 -19.70 -6.85 -2.17
CA SER A 19 -20.82 -6.40 -2.99
C SER A 19 -21.86 -7.52 -3.12
N PRO A 20 -23.10 -7.22 -3.55
CA PRO A 20 -24.08 -8.25 -3.89
C PRO A 20 -23.57 -9.26 -4.93
N GLU A 21 -22.70 -8.82 -5.85
CA GLU A 21 -22.15 -9.62 -6.94
C GLU A 21 -20.94 -10.46 -6.52
N GLY A 22 -20.36 -10.23 -5.34
CA GLY A 22 -19.24 -11.01 -4.84
C GLY A 22 -18.43 -10.31 -3.74
N ALA A 23 -17.60 -11.10 -3.07
CA ALA A 23 -16.69 -10.63 -2.03
C ALA A 23 -15.35 -11.36 -2.09
N GLY A 24 -14.30 -10.70 -1.63
CA GLY A 24 -12.95 -11.26 -1.60
C GLY A 24 -11.92 -10.27 -1.09
N CYS A 25 -10.65 -10.61 -1.28
CA CYS A 25 -9.52 -9.83 -0.81
C CYS A 25 -8.42 -9.78 -1.86
N PHE A 26 -7.71 -8.66 -1.91
CA PHE A 26 -6.41 -8.57 -2.54
C PHE A 26 -5.37 -9.32 -1.71
N PRO A 27 -4.18 -9.64 -2.26
CA PRO A 27 -3.11 -10.25 -1.49
C PRO A 27 -2.79 -9.48 -0.21
N THR A 28 -2.39 -10.22 0.83
CA THR A 28 -1.94 -9.62 2.07
C THR A 28 -0.56 -9.03 1.87
N MET A 29 -0.39 -7.78 2.28
CA MET A 29 0.86 -7.04 2.23
C MET A 29 1.39 -6.84 3.63
N GLU A 30 2.71 -6.86 3.78
CA GLU A 30 3.39 -6.34 4.96
C GLU A 30 3.59 -4.83 4.79
N THR A 31 3.28 -4.07 5.84
CA THR A 31 3.33 -2.61 5.83
C THR A 31 4.28 -2.09 6.89
N PHE A 32 4.97 -0.99 6.58
CA PHE A 32 5.84 -0.31 7.53
C PHE A 32 5.41 1.15 7.65
N GLN A 33 5.31 1.60 8.89
CA GLN A 33 4.64 2.84 9.26
C GLN A 33 5.71 3.84 9.69
N THR A 34 5.67 5.04 9.12
CA THR A 34 6.52 6.16 9.54
C THR A 34 5.60 7.27 10.03
N GLN A 35 5.77 7.71 11.29
CA GLN A 35 4.91 8.72 11.92
C GLN A 35 3.41 8.41 11.78
N HIS A 36 3.04 7.14 12.00
CA HIS A 36 1.66 6.63 11.91
C HIS A 36 1.05 6.62 10.50
N VAL A 37 1.86 6.77 9.44
CA VAL A 37 1.40 6.69 8.04
C VAL A 37 2.09 5.53 7.33
N CYS A 38 1.34 4.77 6.53
CA CYS A 38 1.86 3.64 5.75
C CYS A 38 2.91 4.11 4.73
N ASP A 39 4.18 3.79 4.96
CA ASP A 39 5.32 4.30 4.22
C ASP A 39 5.84 3.29 3.19
N LEU A 40 6.07 2.05 3.62
CA LEU A 40 6.50 0.94 2.77
C LEU A 40 5.44 -0.16 2.73
N VAL A 41 5.32 -0.82 1.58
CA VAL A 41 4.38 -1.94 1.39
C VAL A 41 5.08 -3.01 0.57
N PHE A 42 5.20 -4.21 1.14
CA PHE A 42 5.87 -5.36 0.53
C PHE A 42 4.93 -6.57 0.49
N PRO A 43 5.12 -7.51 -0.46
CA PRO A 43 4.35 -8.75 -0.46
C PRO A 43 4.46 -9.49 0.89
N GLY A 44 3.33 -9.71 1.53
CA GLY A 44 3.26 -10.38 2.83
C GLY A 44 3.37 -11.90 2.69
N ARG A 45 3.84 -12.56 3.76
CA ARG A 45 3.90 -14.04 3.83
C ARG A 45 2.67 -14.66 4.48
N ALA A 46 2.02 -13.93 5.38
CA ALA A 46 0.82 -14.37 6.08
C ALA A 46 -0.43 -14.17 5.19
N ASN A 47 -1.46 -14.98 5.41
CA ASN A 47 -2.76 -14.82 4.76
C ASN A 47 -3.77 -14.20 5.74
N ALA A 48 -3.97 -12.89 5.66
CA ALA A 48 -4.92 -12.17 6.49
C ALA A 48 -6.34 -12.09 5.91
N ALA A 49 -6.56 -12.59 4.69
CA ALA A 49 -7.83 -12.44 3.98
C ALA A 49 -9.05 -12.98 4.76
N PRO A 50 -9.00 -14.17 5.40
CA PRO A 50 -10.15 -14.67 6.16
C PRO A 50 -10.56 -13.76 7.32
N VAL A 51 -9.57 -13.29 8.10
CA VAL A 51 -9.79 -12.41 9.26
C VAL A 51 -10.29 -11.05 8.81
N ALA A 52 -9.68 -10.48 7.77
CA ALA A 52 -10.07 -9.19 7.22
C ALA A 52 -11.50 -9.19 6.65
N LEU A 53 -11.86 -10.21 5.87
CA LEU A 53 -13.21 -10.35 5.32
C LEU A 53 -14.24 -10.54 6.43
N GLN A 54 -13.91 -11.33 7.46
CA GLN A 54 -14.80 -11.49 8.62
C GLN A 54 -14.99 -10.17 9.37
N ALA A 55 -13.93 -9.37 9.55
CA ALA A 55 -14.00 -8.08 10.22
C ALA A 55 -14.93 -7.09 9.48
N VAL A 56 -14.80 -6.98 8.15
CA VAL A 56 -15.69 -6.13 7.33
C VAL A 56 -17.14 -6.61 7.39
N ARG A 57 -17.38 -7.92 7.35
CA ARG A 57 -18.73 -8.49 7.49
C ARG A 57 -19.33 -8.24 8.87
N ALA A 58 -18.54 -8.31 9.94
CA ALA A 58 -19.00 -8.10 11.30
C ALA A 58 -19.53 -6.67 11.53
N VAL A 59 -19.02 -5.69 10.78
CA VAL A 59 -19.50 -4.31 10.81
C VAL A 59 -20.58 -4.01 9.75
N GLY A 60 -21.04 -5.03 9.00
CA GLY A 60 -22.04 -4.87 7.94
C GLY A 60 -21.54 -4.06 6.74
N GLY A 61 -20.23 -4.07 6.47
CA GLY A 61 -19.62 -3.26 5.42
C GLY A 61 -19.89 -3.78 4.00
N GLU A 62 -20.29 -2.88 3.10
CA GLU A 62 -20.37 -3.07 1.65
C GLU A 62 -19.51 -2.01 0.94
N GLY A 63 -18.80 -2.39 -0.11
CA GLY A 63 -17.83 -1.57 -0.82
C GLY A 63 -16.39 -2.08 -0.70
N LEU A 64 -15.42 -1.16 -0.83
CA LEU A 64 -13.99 -1.46 -0.75
C LEU A 64 -13.41 -0.93 0.56
N PHE A 65 -12.67 -1.79 1.26
CA PHE A 65 -12.10 -1.50 2.57
C PHE A 65 -10.62 -1.89 2.58
N ALA A 66 -9.78 -1.10 3.23
CA ALA A 66 -8.49 -1.60 3.68
C ALA A 66 -8.61 -2.03 5.14
N VAL A 67 -8.16 -3.25 5.44
CA VAL A 67 -8.07 -3.75 6.81
C VAL A 67 -6.59 -3.84 7.16
N THR A 68 -6.17 -3.15 8.22
CA THR A 68 -4.83 -3.30 8.82
C THR A 68 -4.90 -4.26 9.99
N LEU A 69 -3.84 -5.05 10.17
CA LEU A 69 -3.75 -6.07 11.20
C LEU A 69 -2.35 -6.05 11.82
N PHE A 70 -2.27 -6.47 13.06
CA PHE A 70 -1.03 -6.87 13.72
C PHE A 70 -0.92 -8.40 13.71
N GLU A 71 0.28 -8.92 13.46
CA GLU A 71 0.60 -10.33 13.73
C GLU A 71 1.52 -10.41 14.95
N ASN A 72 1.12 -11.17 15.97
CA ASN A 72 1.92 -11.37 17.18
C ASN A 72 2.92 -12.54 17.03
N ASP A 73 3.75 -12.76 18.05
CA ASP A 73 4.77 -13.82 18.07
C ASP A 73 4.19 -15.25 17.92
N GLY A 74 2.90 -15.42 18.26
CA GLY A 74 2.17 -16.68 18.10
C GLY A 74 1.56 -16.88 16.71
N GLY A 75 1.69 -15.91 15.80
CA GLY A 75 1.05 -15.92 14.48
C GLY A 75 -0.43 -15.56 14.49
N GLU A 76 -0.96 -15.07 15.62
CA GLU A 76 -2.34 -14.59 15.71
C GLU A 76 -2.47 -13.23 15.04
N LEU A 77 -3.56 -13.05 14.29
CA LEU A 77 -3.88 -11.82 13.58
C LEU A 77 -4.93 -11.02 14.34
N LEU A 78 -4.56 -9.79 14.72
CA LEU A 78 -5.41 -8.85 15.44
C LEU A 78 -5.76 -7.69 14.50
N VAL A 79 -7.05 -7.40 14.34
CA VAL A 79 -7.49 -6.25 13.52
C VAL A 79 -7.13 -4.95 14.23
N ASP A 80 -6.47 -4.06 13.50
CA ASP A 80 -6.09 -2.72 13.96
C ASP A 80 -7.11 -1.68 13.49
N LYS A 81 -7.24 -1.49 12.16
CA LYS A 81 -8.20 -0.53 11.58
C LYS A 81 -8.93 -1.10 10.38
N ILE A 82 -10.17 -0.64 10.20
CA ILE A 82 -10.97 -0.82 8.99
C ILE A 82 -11.17 0.56 8.35
N VAL A 83 -10.72 0.72 7.11
CA VAL A 83 -10.77 1.98 6.37
C VAL A 83 -11.65 1.80 5.14
N PRO A 84 -12.86 2.40 5.06
CA PRO A 84 -13.87 2.11 4.04
C PRO A 84 -13.62 2.87 2.72
N ARG A 85 -12.40 2.76 2.17
CA ARG A 85 -11.98 3.39 0.93
C ARG A 85 -10.64 2.81 0.43
N PRO A 86 -10.23 3.13 -0.81
CA PRO A 86 -8.86 2.89 -1.24
C PRO A 86 -7.83 3.46 -0.26
N HIS A 87 -6.73 2.74 -0.09
CA HIS A 87 -5.74 3.00 0.96
C HIS A 87 -4.31 2.90 0.43
N GLY A 88 -3.37 3.53 1.15
CA GLY A 88 -1.95 3.55 0.81
C GLY A 88 -1.33 2.14 0.70
N SER A 89 -1.80 1.20 1.53
CA SER A 89 -1.37 -0.20 1.47
C SER A 89 -1.78 -0.92 0.17
N GLY A 90 -2.75 -0.40 -0.57
CA GLY A 90 -3.20 -0.96 -1.85
C GLY A 90 -2.55 -0.32 -3.09
N LEU A 91 -1.62 0.63 -2.94
CA LEU A 91 -1.02 1.33 -4.09
C LEU A 91 -0.23 0.40 -5.02
N HIS A 92 0.30 -0.70 -4.49
CA HIS A 92 0.98 -1.75 -5.25
C HIS A 92 0.13 -2.28 -6.43
N THR A 93 -1.20 -2.23 -6.29
CA THR A 93 -2.14 -2.71 -7.31
C THR A 93 -2.19 -1.84 -8.58
N LEU A 94 -1.54 -0.67 -8.60
CA LEU A 94 -1.46 0.18 -9.80
C LEU A 94 -0.46 -0.37 -10.83
N ASP A 95 0.61 -1.05 -10.37
CA ASP A 95 1.73 -1.48 -11.22
C ASP A 95 1.89 -3.00 -11.30
N TRP A 96 0.94 -3.76 -10.74
CA TRP A 96 1.03 -5.22 -10.67
C TRP A 96 0.50 -5.97 -11.90
N GLY A 97 -0.11 -5.25 -12.87
CA GLY A 97 -0.65 -5.82 -14.10
C GLY A 97 -2.05 -6.46 -14.01
N GLY A 98 -2.64 -6.54 -12.81
CA GLY A 98 -4.03 -6.95 -12.58
C GLY A 98 -4.98 -5.77 -12.32
N VAL A 99 -6.20 -6.07 -11.85
CA VAL A 99 -7.19 -5.05 -11.44
C VAL A 99 -6.64 -4.19 -10.29
N SER A 100 -6.71 -2.87 -10.37
CA SER A 100 -6.30 -2.03 -9.23
C SER A 100 -7.39 -1.93 -8.16
N GLN A 101 -7.06 -1.60 -6.92
CA GLN A 101 -8.09 -1.29 -5.90
C GLN A 101 -9.04 -0.17 -6.36
N PHE A 102 -8.54 0.78 -7.16
CA PHE A 102 -9.32 1.90 -7.68
C PHE A 102 -10.27 1.43 -8.78
N GLU A 103 -9.79 0.62 -9.73
CA GLU A 103 -10.63 0.01 -10.75
C GLU A 103 -11.67 -0.91 -10.10
N GLN A 104 -11.28 -1.72 -9.12
CA GLN A 104 -12.18 -2.62 -8.40
C GLN A 104 -13.32 -1.87 -7.72
N LEU A 105 -13.03 -0.71 -7.12
CA LEU A 105 -14.07 0.19 -6.59
C LEU A 105 -15.01 0.68 -7.68
N VAL A 106 -14.48 1.13 -8.83
CA VAL A 106 -15.29 1.60 -9.97
C VAL A 106 -16.17 0.47 -10.53
N ARG A 107 -15.63 -0.75 -10.65
CA ARG A 107 -16.38 -1.93 -11.13
C ARG A 107 -17.58 -2.22 -10.23
N MET A 108 -17.37 -2.21 -8.92
CA MET A 108 -18.47 -2.41 -7.95
C MET A 108 -19.48 -1.28 -8.00
N ALA A 109 -19.02 -0.02 -8.10
CA ALA A 109 -19.92 1.12 -8.24
C ALA A 109 -20.76 1.07 -9.53
N ALA A 110 -20.26 0.40 -10.56
CA ALA A 110 -20.96 0.16 -11.82
C ALA A 110 -21.84 -1.11 -11.82
N GLY A 111 -21.96 -1.83 -10.69
CA GLY A 111 -22.74 -3.07 -10.58
C GLY A 111 -22.15 -4.26 -11.34
N LEU A 112 -20.84 -4.24 -11.62
CA LEU A 112 -20.15 -5.35 -12.28
C LEU A 112 -19.68 -6.37 -11.25
N THR A 113 -19.63 -7.65 -11.66
CA THR A 113 -18.96 -8.68 -10.88
C THR A 113 -17.51 -8.26 -10.59
N PRO A 114 -17.07 -8.31 -9.32
CA PRO A 114 -15.70 -8.03 -8.95
C PRO A 114 -14.71 -8.88 -9.74
N ALA A 115 -13.60 -8.26 -10.16
CA ALA A 115 -12.53 -9.01 -10.81
C ALA A 115 -11.72 -9.77 -9.75
N LEU A 116 -11.18 -10.93 -10.13
CA LEU A 116 -10.26 -11.66 -9.28
C LEU A 116 -8.97 -10.83 -9.12
N PRO A 117 -8.52 -10.51 -7.89
CA PRO A 117 -7.25 -9.84 -7.68
C PRO A 117 -6.09 -10.80 -7.95
N ASP A 118 -5.53 -10.71 -9.16
CA ASP A 118 -4.38 -11.49 -9.59
C ASP A 118 -3.39 -10.59 -10.32
N GLY A 119 -2.15 -10.55 -9.84
CA GLY A 119 -1.12 -9.64 -10.33
C GLY A 119 0.26 -10.00 -9.80
N LEU A 120 1.28 -9.42 -10.42
CA LEU A 120 2.67 -9.65 -10.06
C LEU A 120 2.98 -9.07 -8.67
N PRO A 121 3.96 -9.63 -7.93
CA PRO A 121 4.46 -9.02 -6.71
C PRO A 121 5.01 -7.61 -6.97
N VAL A 122 4.52 -6.63 -6.20
CA VAL A 122 4.94 -5.22 -6.26
C VAL A 122 5.27 -4.72 -4.87
N CYS A 123 6.39 -4.02 -4.75
CA CYS A 123 6.76 -3.25 -3.57
C CYS A 123 6.49 -1.77 -3.84
N THR A 124 6.02 -1.04 -2.82
CA THR A 124 5.88 0.42 -2.90
C THR A 124 6.60 1.12 -1.76
N ALA A 125 7.07 2.34 -2.05
CA ALA A 125 7.72 3.20 -1.09
C ALA A 125 7.22 4.65 -1.25
N SER A 126 6.72 5.24 -0.18
CA SER A 126 6.15 6.59 -0.20
C SER A 126 7.25 7.64 -0.36
N LEU A 127 6.92 8.71 -1.08
CA LEU A 127 7.74 9.90 -1.24
C LEU A 127 7.10 11.05 -0.48
N TYR A 128 7.90 11.76 0.32
CA TYR A 128 7.44 12.88 1.14
C TYR A 128 8.17 14.17 0.78
N ARG A 129 7.45 15.29 0.89
CA ARG A 129 8.02 16.63 0.78
C ARG A 129 8.97 16.86 1.95
N ARG A 130 10.21 17.23 1.66
CA ARG A 130 11.18 17.67 2.68
C ARG A 130 10.98 19.15 3.00
N ASP A 131 11.62 19.66 4.04
CA ASP A 131 11.52 21.08 4.39
C ASP A 131 12.35 21.98 3.46
N ASP A 132 13.38 21.43 2.80
CA ASP A 132 14.21 22.15 1.83
C ASP A 132 13.53 22.23 0.45
N PRO A 133 13.65 23.34 -0.30
CA PRO A 133 12.98 23.50 -1.59
C PRO A 133 13.30 22.35 -2.57
N GLY A 134 14.52 21.81 -2.50
CA GLY A 134 15.01 20.66 -3.26
C GLY A 134 15.03 20.83 -4.77
N ASP A 135 15.53 19.81 -5.46
CA ASP A 135 15.45 19.69 -6.92
C ASP A 135 14.65 18.44 -7.31
N LEU A 136 13.34 18.62 -7.52
CA LEU A 136 12.44 17.56 -7.96
C LEU A 136 12.91 16.92 -9.28
N ARG A 137 13.43 17.69 -10.24
CA ARG A 137 13.85 17.15 -11.53
C ARG A 137 15.05 16.22 -11.35
N ARG A 138 16.01 16.59 -10.51
CA ARG A 138 17.15 15.75 -10.16
C ARG A 138 16.72 14.51 -9.37
N ALA A 139 15.82 14.67 -8.40
CA ALA A 139 15.26 13.56 -7.62
C ALA A 139 14.57 12.52 -8.51
N LEU A 140 13.68 12.96 -9.41
CA LEU A 140 13.00 12.10 -10.37
C LEU A 140 13.98 11.42 -11.32
N ARG A 141 14.97 12.16 -11.86
CA ARG A 141 16.01 11.59 -12.72
C ARG A 141 16.80 10.48 -12.01
N ALA A 142 17.13 10.68 -10.73
CA ALA A 142 17.89 9.70 -9.94
C ALA A 142 17.07 8.44 -9.63
N ALA A 143 15.77 8.59 -9.33
CA ALA A 143 14.88 7.46 -9.08
C ALA A 143 14.67 6.62 -10.36
N LEU A 144 14.29 7.30 -11.45
CA LEU A 144 13.95 6.72 -12.76
C LEU A 144 15.15 6.30 -13.60
N HIS A 145 16.38 6.47 -13.11
CA HIS A 145 17.57 5.90 -13.75
C HIS A 145 17.48 4.38 -13.88
N ASP A 146 16.77 3.73 -12.95
CA ASP A 146 16.38 2.32 -13.07
C ASP A 146 15.07 2.22 -13.87
N PRO A 147 15.07 1.60 -15.06
CA PRO A 147 13.89 1.54 -15.94
C PRO A 147 12.76 0.64 -15.39
N THR A 148 13.05 -0.17 -14.36
CA THR A 148 12.07 -1.03 -13.69
C THR A 148 11.31 -0.30 -12.56
N VAL A 149 11.75 0.91 -12.22
CA VAL A 149 11.08 1.78 -11.24
C VAL A 149 9.95 2.54 -11.91
N ARG A 150 8.80 2.61 -11.22
CA ARG A 150 7.68 3.49 -11.55
C ARG A 150 7.57 4.56 -10.48
N VAL A 151 7.36 5.80 -10.90
CA VAL A 151 7.10 6.94 -10.01
C VAL A 151 5.70 7.45 -10.29
N HIS A 152 4.87 7.49 -9.26
CA HIS A 152 3.56 8.11 -9.28
C HIS A 152 3.63 9.40 -8.48
N TRP A 153 3.67 10.53 -9.18
CA TRP A 153 3.75 11.86 -8.60
C TRP A 153 2.35 12.45 -8.43
N TYR A 154 2.02 12.94 -7.24
CA TYR A 154 0.69 13.46 -6.92
C TYR A 154 0.53 14.96 -7.16
N GLY A 155 1.62 15.69 -7.40
CA GLY A 155 1.57 17.15 -7.55
C GLY A 155 1.27 17.91 -6.25
N ASN A 156 1.32 17.26 -5.09
CA ASN A 156 1.18 17.90 -3.80
C ASN A 156 2.50 18.59 -3.41
N ASP A 157 2.43 19.75 -2.75
CA ASP A 157 3.59 20.52 -2.27
C ASP A 157 3.47 20.89 -0.78
N ALA A 158 2.53 20.28 -0.05
CA ALA A 158 2.41 20.50 1.39
C ALA A 158 3.68 20.01 2.13
N PRO A 159 4.33 20.85 2.97
CA PRO A 159 5.48 20.44 3.79
C PRO A 159 5.19 19.21 4.64
N GLY A 160 6.09 18.22 4.65
CA GLY A 160 5.90 16.93 5.31
C GLY A 160 4.81 16.03 4.69
N GLY A 161 4.08 16.53 3.69
CA GLY A 161 3.04 15.80 3.00
C GLY A 161 3.59 14.73 2.07
N ARG A 162 2.80 13.67 1.87
CA ARG A 162 3.08 12.69 0.81
C ARG A 162 2.92 13.36 -0.55
N VAL A 163 3.96 13.27 -1.38
CA VAL A 163 4.03 13.88 -2.71
C VAL A 163 3.97 12.87 -3.84
N GLY A 164 4.15 11.59 -3.52
CA GLY A 164 4.05 10.50 -4.48
C GLY A 164 4.40 9.16 -3.86
N HIS A 165 4.60 8.17 -4.71
CA HIS A 165 5.21 6.90 -4.34
C HIS A 165 6.03 6.33 -5.49
N ILE A 166 6.93 5.43 -5.13
CA ILE A 166 7.66 4.56 -6.05
C ILE A 166 7.04 3.17 -5.99
N SER A 167 6.96 2.51 -7.14
CA SER A 167 6.65 1.09 -7.26
C SER A 167 7.75 0.36 -8.03
N THR A 168 7.98 -0.91 -7.66
CA THR A 168 8.82 -1.84 -8.41
C THR A 168 8.11 -3.18 -8.47
N SER A 169 8.21 -3.91 -9.58
CA SER A 169 7.53 -5.18 -9.82
C SER A 169 8.49 -6.31 -10.19
N GLY A 170 8.24 -7.53 -9.71
CA GLY A 170 8.94 -8.77 -10.11
C GLY A 170 10.44 -8.87 -9.76
N GLY A 171 10.98 -10.08 -9.72
CA GLY A 171 12.41 -10.34 -9.43
C GLY A 171 12.71 -10.53 -7.93
N PRO A 172 13.83 -11.20 -7.60
CA PRO A 172 14.19 -11.54 -6.22
C PRO A 172 14.67 -10.34 -5.38
N ASP A 173 15.09 -9.25 -6.02
CA ASP A 173 15.61 -8.01 -5.42
C ASP A 173 14.54 -6.91 -5.29
N LEU A 174 13.27 -7.29 -5.35
CA LEU A 174 12.12 -6.37 -5.40
C LEU A 174 12.14 -5.30 -4.31
N ILE A 175 12.36 -5.72 -3.06
CA ILE A 175 12.39 -4.83 -1.88
C ILE A 175 13.58 -3.87 -1.98
N ASP A 176 14.78 -4.40 -2.23
CA ASP A 176 16.01 -3.62 -2.30
C ASP A 176 15.94 -2.55 -3.39
N ARG A 177 15.33 -2.87 -4.55
CA ARG A 177 15.12 -1.89 -5.62
C ARG A 177 14.17 -0.77 -5.20
N ALA A 178 13.03 -1.08 -4.57
CA ALA A 178 12.09 -0.06 -4.11
C ALA A 178 12.74 0.90 -3.11
N VAL A 179 13.46 0.34 -2.11
CA VAL A 179 14.17 1.11 -1.09
C VAL A 179 15.28 1.95 -1.73
N SER A 180 16.13 1.34 -2.56
CA SER A 180 17.24 2.02 -3.23
C SER A 180 16.75 3.14 -4.15
N ALA A 181 15.64 2.94 -4.84
CA ALA A 181 15.05 3.96 -5.70
C ALA A 181 14.54 5.17 -4.89
N ARG A 182 13.88 4.93 -3.75
CA ARG A 182 13.48 6.00 -2.82
C ARG A 182 14.69 6.74 -2.26
N GLU A 183 15.76 6.04 -1.93
CA GLU A 183 16.98 6.70 -1.45
C GLU A 183 17.65 7.56 -2.53
N ARG A 184 17.72 7.07 -3.78
CA ARG A 184 18.21 7.87 -4.91
C ARG A 184 17.36 9.12 -5.11
N PHE A 185 16.03 9.00 -5.00
CA PHE A 185 15.13 10.14 -5.00
C PHE A 185 15.51 11.15 -3.91
N ASN A 186 15.61 10.69 -2.65
CA ASN A 186 15.92 11.54 -1.49
C ASN A 186 17.29 12.24 -1.63
N ARG A 187 18.31 11.53 -2.11
CA ARG A 187 19.63 12.13 -2.38
C ARG A 187 19.59 13.15 -3.52
N GLY A 188 18.82 12.85 -4.57
CA GLY A 188 18.64 13.78 -5.69
C GLY A 188 17.87 15.04 -5.29
N TRP A 189 16.97 14.94 -4.30
CA TRP A 189 16.20 16.06 -3.76
C TRP A 189 17.09 17.07 -3.03
N SER A 190 17.85 16.62 -2.02
CA SER A 190 18.57 17.50 -1.09
C SER A 190 19.97 17.93 -1.53
N ALA A 191 20.40 17.57 -2.74
CA ALA A 191 21.75 17.87 -3.22
C ALA A 191 21.84 19.22 -3.96
N GLY A 192 20.90 20.15 -3.70
CA GLY A 192 20.81 21.48 -4.29
C GLY A 192 20.98 22.59 -3.27
#